data_AF-A0A534SJM7-F1
#
_entry.id   AF-A0A534SJM7-F1
#
_cell.length_a   1.000
_cell.length_b   1.000
_cell.length_c   1.000
_cell.angle_alpha   90.00
_cell.angle_beta   90.00
_cell.angle_gamma   90.00
#
_symmetry.space_group_name_H-M   'P 1'
#
loop_
_entity.id
_entity.type
_entity.pdbx_description
1 polymer ?
#
loop_
_entity_poly.entity_id
_entity_poly.type
_entity_poly.pdbx_seq_one_letter_code
_entity_poly.pdbx_strand_id
1 'polypeptide(L)'
;MKSQSKTAAADIARFRQNYIVEMDGIALYRAMAAAEQDDQRAAIFEKLAQNEERHAQRWAKLIQSGGGAVPAHKPSARVQMLGWMARRFGTHRVVPIISNMEARDEAGYMRQPEAAGLPAEERAHSRTLLAMEGKTSGQESIAGTERWHISAHGGGLRAAVFGINDGLLSNFSLVMGFAGAEAKPEYIILAGVAGLLAGSFSMAAGEYVSVSAQREVFEQQIAIEKEELEMSPKEEEEELSLIYQAKGIPEQEASRLAQRIIQNPKT
;
A
#
# COMPACT_ATOMS: atom_id res chain seq x y z
N MET A 1 -10.23 -25.55 34.18
CA MET A 1 -8.88 -25.94 33.72
C MET A 1 -8.80 -26.39 32.24
N LYS A 2 -9.73 -27.18 31.68
CA LYS A 2 -9.66 -27.60 30.25
C LYS A 2 -9.86 -26.47 29.21
N SER A 3 -10.57 -25.39 29.57
CA SER A 3 -10.80 -24.25 28.66
C SER A 3 -9.54 -23.39 28.48
N GLN A 4 -8.89 -22.98 29.58
CA GLN A 4 -7.66 -22.17 29.55
C GLN A 4 -6.47 -22.87 28.85
N SER A 5 -6.36 -24.19 28.97
CA SER A 5 -5.30 -24.96 28.28
C SER A 5 -5.47 -25.02 26.76
N LYS A 6 -6.70 -25.01 26.25
CA LYS A 6 -6.97 -24.97 24.80
C LYS A 6 -6.69 -23.60 24.19
N THR A 7 -7.03 -22.53 24.91
CA THR A 7 -6.74 -21.15 24.49
C THR A 7 -5.23 -20.93 24.37
N ALA A 8 -4.46 -21.32 25.39
CA ALA A 8 -3.00 -21.20 25.37
C ALA A 8 -2.34 -21.97 24.21
N ALA A 9 -2.83 -23.17 23.88
CA ALA A 9 -2.31 -23.95 22.75
C ALA A 9 -2.63 -23.31 21.38
N ALA A 10 -3.83 -22.74 21.23
CA ALA A 10 -4.23 -22.02 20.02
C ALA A 10 -3.43 -20.71 19.83
N ASP A 11 -3.15 -20.00 20.93
CA ASP A 11 -2.32 -18.79 20.91
C ASP A 11 -0.87 -19.12 20.53
N ILE A 12 -0.27 -20.18 21.09
CA ILE A 12 1.08 -20.62 20.71
C ILE A 12 1.14 -21.03 19.23
N ALA A 13 0.11 -21.70 18.70
CA ALA A 13 0.05 -22.05 17.28
C ALA A 13 -0.01 -20.80 16.40
N ARG A 14 -0.79 -19.78 16.79
CA ARG A 14 -0.85 -18.47 16.12
C ARG A 14 0.51 -17.77 16.17
N PHE A 15 1.15 -17.68 17.33
CA PHE A 15 2.46 -17.04 17.47
C PHE A 15 3.54 -17.73 16.63
N ARG A 16 3.50 -19.07 16.54
CA ARG A 16 4.38 -19.83 15.64
C ARG A 16 4.16 -19.49 14.18
N GLN A 17 2.91 -19.31 13.77
CA GLN A 17 2.59 -18.91 12.40
C GLN A 17 3.12 -17.49 12.12
N ASN A 18 2.86 -16.53 13.00
CA ASN A 18 3.39 -15.16 12.87
C ASN A 18 4.92 -15.17 12.82
N TYR A 19 5.58 -15.92 13.72
CA TYR A 19 7.04 -16.08 13.70
C TYR A 19 7.59 -16.60 12.37
N ILE A 20 6.90 -17.56 11.73
CA ILE A 20 7.33 -18.09 10.43
C ILE A 20 7.15 -17.03 9.33
N VAL A 21 6.10 -16.21 9.40
CA VAL A 21 5.88 -15.09 8.47
C VAL A 21 7.02 -14.09 8.58
N GLU A 22 7.37 -13.62 9.78
CA GLU A 22 8.49 -12.66 9.94
C GLU A 22 9.80 -13.26 9.44
N MET A 23 10.06 -14.54 9.73
CA MET A 23 11.27 -15.22 9.26
C MET A 23 11.33 -15.38 7.74
N ASP A 24 10.19 -15.56 7.08
CA ASP A 24 10.09 -15.53 5.62
C ASP A 24 10.34 -14.11 5.08
N GLY A 25 9.82 -13.07 5.74
CA GLY A 25 10.09 -11.66 5.45
C GLY A 25 11.59 -11.33 5.52
N ILE A 26 12.25 -11.68 6.64
CA ILE A 26 13.71 -11.53 6.84
C ILE A 26 14.49 -12.19 5.69
N ALA A 27 14.15 -13.44 5.37
CA ALA A 27 14.83 -14.20 4.32
C ALA A 27 14.62 -13.57 2.93
N LEU A 28 13.44 -13.03 2.67
CA LEU A 28 13.11 -12.35 1.43
C LEU A 28 13.85 -11.02 1.30
N TYR A 29 13.80 -10.16 2.32
CA TYR A 29 14.50 -8.88 2.33
C TYR A 29 16.02 -9.05 2.19
N ARG A 30 16.63 -10.02 2.88
CA ARG A 30 18.06 -10.34 2.67
C ARG A 30 18.36 -10.85 1.27
N ALA A 31 17.47 -11.64 0.68
CA ALA A 31 17.61 -12.08 -0.70
C ALA A 31 17.49 -10.92 -1.70
N MET A 32 16.64 -9.93 -1.41
CA MET A 32 16.50 -8.70 -2.17
C MET A 32 17.76 -7.83 -2.04
N ALA A 33 18.26 -7.61 -0.82
CA ALA A 33 19.49 -6.87 -0.54
C ALA A 33 20.69 -7.47 -1.29
N ALA A 34 20.85 -8.80 -1.24
CA ALA A 34 21.93 -9.49 -1.95
C ALA A 34 21.80 -9.50 -3.48
N ALA A 35 20.59 -9.27 -4.01
CA ALA A 35 20.33 -9.18 -5.45
C ALA A 35 20.36 -7.74 -5.98
N GLU A 36 20.37 -6.76 -5.09
CA GLU A 36 20.35 -5.34 -5.44
C GLU A 36 21.75 -4.86 -5.84
N GLN A 37 21.81 -4.00 -6.86
CA GLN A 37 23.09 -3.45 -7.35
C GLN A 37 23.41 -2.09 -6.74
N ASP A 38 22.37 -1.37 -6.31
CA ASP A 38 22.49 -0.08 -5.66
C ASP A 38 22.69 -0.28 -4.16
N ASP A 39 23.86 0.11 -3.64
CA ASP A 39 24.23 -0.04 -2.23
C ASP A 39 23.23 0.65 -1.28
N GLN A 40 22.64 1.79 -1.69
CA GLN A 40 21.64 2.47 -0.87
C GLN A 40 20.35 1.66 -0.78
N ARG A 41 19.88 1.13 -1.91
CA ARG A 41 18.66 0.29 -1.94
C ARG A 41 18.88 -1.05 -1.23
N ALA A 42 20.07 -1.63 -1.36
CA ALA A 42 20.46 -2.83 -0.64
C ALA A 42 20.44 -2.58 0.88
N ALA A 43 20.95 -1.44 1.33
CA ALA A 43 20.92 -1.05 2.74
C ALA A 43 19.49 -0.86 3.27
N ILE A 44 18.57 -0.32 2.47
CA ILE A 44 17.15 -0.21 2.86
C ILE A 44 16.54 -1.60 3.07
N PHE A 45 16.75 -2.54 2.14
CA PHE A 45 16.28 -3.92 2.33
C PHE A 45 16.87 -4.58 3.58
N GLU A 46 18.15 -4.33 3.89
CA GLU A 46 18.76 -4.86 5.12
C GLU A 46 18.15 -4.23 6.38
N LYS A 47 17.83 -2.93 6.36
CA LYS A 47 17.12 -2.27 7.47
C LYS A 47 15.72 -2.85 7.68
N LEU A 48 14.96 -3.09 6.59
CA LEU A 48 13.66 -3.78 6.67
C LEU A 48 13.81 -5.18 7.27
N ALA A 49 14.82 -5.95 6.85
CA ALA A 49 15.11 -7.26 7.44
C ALA A 49 15.42 -7.19 8.94
N GLN A 50 16.13 -6.14 9.40
CA GLN A 50 16.42 -5.93 10.83
C GLN A 50 15.17 -5.58 11.64
N ASN A 51 14.23 -4.83 11.07
CA ASN A 51 12.94 -4.55 11.71
C ASN A 51 12.15 -5.85 11.91
N GLU A 52 12.07 -6.68 10.88
CA GLU A 52 11.41 -7.99 10.97
C GLU A 52 12.07 -8.92 11.99
N GLU A 53 13.38 -8.82 12.21
CA GLU A 53 14.04 -9.56 13.29
C GLU A 53 13.52 -9.17 14.67
N ARG A 54 13.17 -7.90 14.88
CA ARG A 54 12.54 -7.45 16.14
C ARG A 54 11.15 -8.07 16.29
N HIS A 55 10.37 -8.13 15.20
CA HIS A 55 9.05 -8.78 15.17
C HIS A 55 9.17 -10.27 15.49
N ALA A 56 10.08 -10.98 14.80
CA ALA A 56 10.34 -12.40 15.02
C ALA A 56 10.76 -12.68 16.47
N GLN A 57 11.63 -11.84 17.05
CA GLN A 57 12.04 -11.96 18.45
C GLN A 57 10.88 -11.75 19.43
N ARG A 58 9.95 -10.83 19.14
CA ARG A 58 8.73 -10.62 19.94
C ARG A 58 7.87 -11.89 19.95
N TRP A 59 7.62 -12.49 18.80
CA TRP A 59 6.87 -13.74 18.70
C TRP A 59 7.60 -14.91 19.37
N ALA A 60 8.91 -15.01 19.20
CA ALA A 60 9.72 -16.03 19.86
C ALA A 60 9.61 -15.96 21.38
N LYS A 61 9.65 -14.76 21.97
CA LYS A 61 9.45 -14.55 23.41
C LYS A 61 8.07 -15.00 23.86
N LEU A 62 7.02 -14.67 23.11
CA LEU A 62 5.64 -15.09 23.41
C LEU A 62 5.46 -16.62 23.34
N ILE A 63 6.06 -17.27 22.35
CA ILE A 63 6.09 -18.73 22.22
C ILE A 63 6.77 -19.36 23.43
N GLN A 64 7.95 -18.85 23.82
CA GLN A 64 8.71 -19.36 24.96
C GLN A 64 7.99 -19.15 26.29
N SER A 65 7.39 -17.96 26.50
CA SER A 65 6.60 -17.70 27.71
C SER A 65 5.35 -18.56 27.81
N GLY A 66 4.79 -18.98 26.67
CA GLY A 66 3.71 -19.96 26.61
C GLY A 66 4.16 -21.41 26.82
N GLY A 67 5.46 -21.68 26.99
CA GLY A 67 6.02 -23.03 27.12
C GLY A 67 6.17 -23.78 25.78
N GLY A 68 6.07 -23.06 24.66
CA GLY A 68 6.29 -23.61 23.32
C GLY A 68 7.78 -23.56 22.91
N ALA A 69 8.20 -24.53 22.10
CA ALA A 69 9.47 -24.43 21.38
C ALA A 69 9.34 -23.52 20.15
N VAL A 70 10.33 -22.64 19.95
CA VAL A 70 10.47 -21.80 18.74
C VAL A 70 10.80 -22.72 17.56
N PRO A 71 10.03 -22.66 16.45
CA PRO A 71 10.24 -23.53 15.31
C PRO A 71 11.55 -23.15 14.58
N ALA A 72 12.27 -24.15 14.09
CA ALA A 72 13.37 -23.91 13.15
C ALA A 72 12.77 -23.44 11.80
N HIS A 73 13.32 -22.37 11.24
CA HIS A 73 12.86 -21.81 9.97
C HIS A 73 13.65 -22.35 8.78
N LYS A 74 12.94 -22.60 7.69
CA LYS A 74 13.50 -22.79 6.35
C LYS A 74 12.71 -21.89 5.41
N PRO A 75 13.35 -21.07 4.55
CA PRO A 75 12.64 -20.18 3.66
C PRO A 75 11.61 -20.93 2.81
N SER A 76 10.38 -20.45 2.77
CA SER A 76 9.33 -21.07 1.97
C SER A 76 9.68 -21.08 0.48
N ALA A 77 9.04 -21.99 -0.28
CA ALA A 77 9.25 -22.09 -1.73
C ALA A 77 8.96 -20.76 -2.46
N ARG A 78 8.02 -19.97 -1.94
CA ARG A 78 7.71 -18.63 -2.45
C ARG A 78 8.88 -17.68 -2.26
N VAL A 79 9.44 -17.59 -1.04
CA VAL A 79 10.61 -16.75 -0.76
C VAL A 79 11.79 -17.14 -1.65
N GLN A 80 12.04 -18.44 -1.83
CA GLN A 80 13.10 -18.93 -2.72
C GLN A 80 12.86 -18.52 -4.19
N MET A 81 11.62 -18.64 -4.67
CA MET A 81 11.23 -18.23 -6.02
C MET A 81 11.41 -16.72 -6.22
N LEU A 82 10.93 -15.90 -5.28
CA LEU A 82 11.03 -14.43 -5.36
C LEU A 82 12.49 -13.98 -5.28
N GLY A 83 13.30 -14.57 -4.39
CA GLY A 83 14.73 -14.31 -4.33
C GLY A 83 15.47 -14.72 -5.61
N TRP A 84 15.07 -15.83 -6.24
CA TRP A 84 15.58 -16.19 -7.56
C TRP A 84 15.18 -15.19 -8.63
N MET A 85 13.92 -14.73 -8.64
CA MET A 85 13.44 -13.71 -9.58
C MET A 85 14.19 -12.39 -9.41
N ALA A 86 14.44 -11.97 -8.16
CA ALA A 86 15.19 -10.76 -7.86
C ALA A 86 16.60 -10.83 -8.46
N ARG A 87 17.31 -11.95 -8.25
CA ARG A 87 18.64 -12.17 -8.84
C ARG A 87 18.63 -12.22 -10.37
N ARG A 88 17.58 -12.78 -10.99
CA ARG A 88 17.54 -13.03 -12.43
C ARG A 88 16.99 -11.87 -13.26
N PHE A 89 16.05 -11.11 -12.69
CA PHE A 89 15.27 -10.08 -13.38
C PHE A 89 15.37 -8.69 -12.73
N GLY A 90 16.08 -8.58 -11.60
CA GLY A 90 16.20 -7.37 -10.80
C GLY A 90 15.12 -7.26 -9.73
N THR A 91 15.45 -6.57 -8.64
CA THR A 91 14.57 -6.30 -7.49
C THR A 91 13.32 -5.51 -7.86
N HIS A 92 13.42 -4.56 -8.80
CA HIS A 92 12.31 -3.68 -9.21
C HIS A 92 11.04 -4.43 -9.68
N ARG A 93 11.16 -5.64 -10.22
CA ARG A 93 10.00 -6.46 -10.61
C ARG A 93 9.37 -7.23 -9.46
N VAL A 94 10.12 -7.41 -8.39
CA VAL A 94 9.72 -8.18 -7.21
C VAL A 94 9.13 -7.27 -6.16
N VAL A 95 9.62 -6.03 -6.00
CA VAL A 95 9.11 -5.05 -5.03
C VAL A 95 7.58 -4.93 -5.07
N PRO A 96 6.89 -4.74 -6.21
CA PRO A 96 5.43 -4.64 -6.22
C PRO A 96 4.69 -5.90 -5.73
N ILE A 97 5.32 -7.07 -5.85
CA ILE A 97 4.77 -8.32 -5.33
C ILE A 97 4.89 -8.32 -3.80
N ILE A 98 6.04 -7.89 -3.27
CA ILE A 98 6.30 -7.78 -1.82
C ILE A 98 5.38 -6.73 -1.19
N SER A 99 5.27 -5.53 -1.78
CA SER A 99 4.39 -4.45 -1.31
C SER A 99 2.94 -4.93 -1.13
N ASN A 100 2.45 -5.76 -2.07
CA ASN A 100 1.11 -6.36 -1.99
C ASN A 100 0.99 -7.49 -0.95
N MET A 101 2.09 -8.13 -0.58
CA MET A 101 2.13 -9.12 0.50
C MET A 101 2.08 -8.43 1.86
N GLU A 102 2.92 -7.42 2.10
CA GLU A 102 2.95 -6.65 3.36
C GLU A 102 1.58 -6.04 3.69
N ALA A 103 0.91 -5.46 2.69
CA ALA A 103 -0.44 -4.89 2.87
C ALA A 103 -1.50 -5.93 3.29
N ARG A 104 -1.28 -7.22 3.04
CA ARG A 104 -2.18 -8.29 3.50
C ARG A 104 -1.83 -8.78 4.91
N ASP A 105 -0.56 -8.73 5.27
CA ASP A 105 -0.07 -9.19 6.57
C ASP A 105 -0.49 -8.21 7.69
N GLU A 106 -0.55 -6.89 7.40
CA GLU A 106 -1.13 -5.86 8.29
C GLU A 106 -2.52 -6.27 8.82
N ALA A 107 -3.41 -6.70 7.93
CA ALA A 107 -4.79 -7.08 8.28
C ALA A 107 -4.85 -8.29 9.24
N GLY A 108 -3.82 -9.13 9.24
CA GLY A 108 -3.67 -10.27 10.13
C GLY A 108 -3.35 -9.87 11.58
N TYR A 109 -2.66 -8.75 11.78
CA TYR A 109 -2.24 -8.28 13.10
C TYR A 109 -3.24 -7.38 13.80
N MET A 110 -4.09 -6.67 13.04
CA MET A 110 -5.09 -5.72 13.58
C MET A 110 -6.04 -6.28 14.66
N ARG A 111 -6.24 -7.60 14.70
CA ARG A 111 -7.14 -8.26 15.67
C ARG A 111 -6.40 -8.93 16.84
N GLN A 112 -5.08 -8.77 16.91
CA GLN A 112 -4.23 -9.44 17.90
C GLN A 112 -3.72 -8.40 18.92
N PRO A 113 -4.16 -8.44 20.19
CA PRO A 113 -3.65 -7.50 21.20
C PRO A 113 -2.15 -7.65 21.43
N GLU A 114 -1.59 -8.85 21.22
CA GLU A 114 -0.15 -9.10 21.35
C GLU A 114 0.68 -8.47 20.23
N ALA A 115 0.04 -8.03 19.14
CA ALA A 115 0.64 -7.38 17.98
C ALA A 115 0.60 -5.85 18.06
N ALA A 116 0.28 -5.25 19.22
CA ALA A 116 0.25 -3.78 19.36
C ALA A 116 1.53 -3.12 18.83
N GLY A 117 1.39 -2.14 17.92
CA GLY A 117 2.49 -1.48 17.21
C GLY A 117 2.85 -2.10 15.86
N LEU A 118 2.71 -3.43 15.69
CA LEU A 118 3.09 -4.10 14.43
C LEU A 118 2.31 -3.59 13.21
N PRO A 119 0.99 -3.33 13.26
CA PRO A 119 0.30 -2.78 12.09
C PRO A 119 0.85 -1.43 11.61
N ALA A 120 1.39 -0.60 12.51
CA ALA A 120 2.07 0.65 12.16
C ALA A 120 3.40 0.36 11.45
N GLU A 121 4.22 -0.52 12.04
CA GLU A 121 5.50 -0.96 11.45
C GLU A 121 5.30 -1.62 10.06
N GLU A 122 4.28 -2.45 9.86
CA GLU A 122 3.99 -3.05 8.55
C GLU A 122 3.57 -2.02 7.49
N ARG A 123 2.80 -0.99 7.90
CA ARG A 123 2.48 0.12 7.00
C ARG A 123 3.73 0.91 6.63
N ALA A 124 4.65 1.09 7.57
CA ALA A 124 5.95 1.71 7.32
C ALA A 124 6.78 0.96 6.27
N HIS A 125 6.79 -0.38 6.35
CA HIS A 125 7.45 -1.24 5.37
C HIS A 125 6.87 -1.03 3.97
N SER A 126 5.53 -1.07 3.85
CA SER A 126 4.84 -0.85 2.58
C SER A 126 5.11 0.54 1.99
N ARG A 127 5.06 1.61 2.80
CA ARG A 127 5.37 2.99 2.37
C ARG A 127 6.82 3.10 1.86
N THR A 128 7.77 2.48 2.55
CA THR A 128 9.19 2.44 2.14
C THR A 128 9.37 1.69 0.82
N LEU A 129 8.75 0.51 0.67
CA LEU A 129 8.82 -0.27 -0.58
C LEU A 129 8.20 0.48 -1.77
N LEU A 130 7.06 1.13 -1.57
CA LEU A 130 6.42 1.99 -2.58
C LEU A 130 7.32 3.16 -2.98
N ALA A 131 8.08 3.75 -2.04
CA ALA A 131 9.05 4.78 -2.35
C ALA A 131 10.21 4.23 -3.21
N MET A 132 10.60 2.97 -3.03
CA MET A 132 11.60 2.29 -3.86
C MET A 132 11.11 1.91 -5.26
N GLU A 133 9.79 1.88 -5.50
CA GLU A 133 9.20 1.67 -6.84
C GLU A 133 9.27 2.94 -7.71
N GLY A 134 9.38 4.11 -7.09
CA GLY A 134 9.60 5.38 -7.80
C GLY A 134 10.89 5.31 -8.62
N LYS A 135 10.81 5.63 -9.92
CA LYS A 135 11.91 5.54 -10.90
C LYS A 135 13.26 5.99 -10.31
N THR A 136 14.20 5.03 -10.28
CA THR A 136 15.67 5.13 -10.40
C THR A 136 16.33 6.49 -10.17
N SER A 137 17.27 6.48 -9.22
CA SER A 137 18.43 7.35 -9.05
C SER A 137 18.71 8.31 -10.21
N GLY A 138 18.47 9.60 -9.96
CA GLY A 138 18.85 10.68 -10.85
C GLY A 138 18.25 12.01 -10.38
N GLN A 139 19.03 13.09 -10.54
CA GLN A 139 18.65 14.49 -10.32
C GLN A 139 17.39 14.91 -11.12
N GLU A 140 16.96 14.08 -12.08
CA GLU A 140 15.74 14.24 -12.88
C GLU A 140 14.45 13.76 -12.20
N SER A 141 14.51 13.02 -11.08
CA SER A 141 13.28 12.54 -10.39
C SER A 141 12.54 13.68 -9.67
N ILE A 142 13.26 14.73 -9.26
CA ILE A 142 12.66 15.91 -8.63
C ILE A 142 11.87 16.73 -9.66
N ALA A 143 12.31 16.78 -10.92
CA ALA A 143 11.56 17.42 -12.01
C ALA A 143 10.35 16.58 -12.48
N GLY A 144 10.37 15.26 -12.29
CA GLY A 144 9.23 14.37 -12.53
C GLY A 144 8.19 14.33 -11.39
N THR A 145 8.41 15.07 -10.30
CA THR A 145 7.57 15.06 -9.09
C THR A 145 6.32 15.96 -9.22
N GLU A 146 5.96 16.40 -10.43
CA GLU A 146 4.65 17.00 -10.69
C GLU A 146 3.51 15.96 -10.80
N ARG A 147 3.51 14.93 -9.94
CA ARG A 147 2.32 14.07 -9.78
C ARG A 147 1.16 14.83 -9.12
N TRP A 148 1.47 15.93 -8.44
CA TRP A 148 0.52 16.88 -7.84
C TRP A 148 -0.21 17.76 -8.87
N HIS A 149 0.38 18.00 -10.06
CA HIS A 149 -0.30 18.77 -11.11
C HIS A 149 -1.21 17.90 -12.00
N ILE A 150 -0.93 16.59 -12.12
CA ILE A 150 -1.77 15.67 -12.90
C ILE A 150 -3.03 15.27 -12.14
N SER A 151 -2.97 15.12 -10.82
CA SER A 151 -4.13 14.68 -10.00
C SER A 151 -5.18 15.78 -9.80
N ALA A 152 -4.78 17.03 -9.63
CA ALA A 152 -5.72 18.14 -9.38
C ALA A 152 -6.51 18.56 -10.63
N HIS A 153 -5.96 18.39 -11.84
CA HIS A 153 -6.62 18.81 -13.09
C HIS A 153 -6.95 17.65 -14.06
N GLY A 154 -6.33 16.48 -13.90
CA GLY A 154 -6.51 15.33 -14.80
C GLY A 154 -7.73 14.45 -14.47
N GLY A 155 -8.16 14.40 -13.19
CA GLY A 155 -9.31 13.60 -12.77
C GLY A 155 -10.62 14.09 -13.42
N GLY A 156 -10.88 15.39 -13.33
CA GLY A 156 -12.07 16.02 -13.91
C GLY A 156 -12.09 15.98 -15.44
N LEU A 157 -10.94 16.17 -16.09
CA LEU A 157 -10.85 16.07 -17.55
C LEU A 157 -11.10 14.64 -18.04
N ARG A 158 -10.53 13.64 -17.37
CA ARG A 158 -10.75 12.22 -17.70
C ARG A 158 -12.23 11.86 -17.53
N ALA A 159 -12.84 12.25 -16.41
CA ALA A 159 -14.27 12.05 -16.17
C ALA A 159 -15.10 12.73 -17.27
N ALA A 160 -14.82 13.99 -17.59
CA ALA A 160 -15.54 14.72 -18.64
C ALA A 160 -15.44 14.05 -20.02
N VAL A 161 -14.24 13.58 -20.43
CA VAL A 161 -14.05 12.89 -21.71
C VAL A 161 -14.79 11.57 -21.76
N PHE A 162 -14.70 10.74 -20.70
CA PHE A 162 -15.48 9.51 -20.62
C PHE A 162 -16.99 9.79 -20.63
N GLY A 163 -17.43 10.88 -20.01
CA GLY A 163 -18.83 11.27 -19.97
C GLY A 163 -19.38 11.72 -21.30
N ILE A 164 -18.61 12.51 -22.05
CA ILE A 164 -18.97 12.91 -23.41
C ILE A 164 -19.06 11.67 -24.30
N ASN A 165 -18.06 10.78 -24.23
CA ASN A 165 -18.04 9.58 -25.06
C ASN A 165 -19.18 8.62 -24.74
N ASP A 166 -19.42 8.36 -23.44
CA ASP A 166 -20.49 7.49 -22.98
C ASP A 166 -21.87 8.10 -23.30
N GLY A 167 -22.06 9.39 -23.05
CA GLY A 167 -23.30 10.11 -23.35
C GLY A 167 -23.62 10.17 -24.84
N LEU A 168 -22.63 10.39 -25.71
CA LEU A 168 -22.83 10.38 -27.16
C LEU A 168 -23.19 8.98 -27.67
N LEU A 169 -22.42 7.95 -27.29
CA LEU A 169 -22.62 6.60 -27.79
C LEU A 169 -23.91 5.96 -27.26
N SER A 170 -24.20 6.10 -25.96
CA SER A 170 -25.40 5.56 -25.34
C SER A 170 -26.66 6.26 -25.88
N ASN A 171 -26.66 7.58 -25.99
CA ASN A 171 -27.81 8.33 -26.48
C ASN A 171 -28.02 8.13 -27.98
N PHE A 172 -26.95 8.03 -28.78
CA PHE A 172 -27.03 7.69 -30.20
C PHE A 172 -27.66 6.29 -30.39
N SER A 173 -27.20 5.31 -29.62
CA SER A 173 -27.74 3.94 -29.67
C SER A 173 -29.22 3.89 -29.28
N LEU A 174 -29.62 4.66 -28.26
CA LEU A 174 -31.02 4.79 -27.84
C LEU A 174 -31.89 5.41 -28.93
N VAL A 175 -31.46 6.54 -29.50
CA VAL A 175 -32.18 7.25 -30.57
C VAL A 175 -32.30 6.37 -31.82
N MET A 176 -31.22 5.70 -32.22
CA MET A 176 -31.23 4.78 -33.37
C MET A 176 -32.12 3.56 -33.12
N GLY A 177 -32.19 3.05 -31.89
CA GLY A 177 -33.10 1.96 -31.51
C GLY A 177 -34.57 2.35 -31.68
N PHE A 178 -34.96 3.54 -31.21
CA PHE A 178 -36.32 4.05 -31.41
C PHE A 178 -36.62 4.37 -32.88
N ALA A 179 -35.64 4.88 -33.63
CA ALA A 179 -35.78 5.13 -35.07
C ALA A 179 -35.99 3.83 -35.86
N GLY A 180 -35.21 2.78 -35.56
CA GLY A 180 -35.34 1.46 -36.19
C GLY A 180 -36.64 0.73 -35.83
N ALA A 181 -37.28 1.10 -34.71
CA ALA A 181 -38.61 0.62 -34.32
C ALA A 181 -39.77 1.43 -34.93
N GLU A 182 -39.48 2.32 -35.89
CA GLU A 182 -40.47 3.20 -36.55
C GLU A 182 -41.30 4.04 -35.56
N ALA A 183 -40.70 4.45 -34.43
CA ALA A 183 -41.38 5.30 -33.45
C ALA A 183 -41.68 6.71 -34.01
N LYS A 184 -42.72 7.36 -33.49
CA LYS A 184 -43.04 8.75 -33.86
C LYS A 184 -41.89 9.70 -33.49
N PRO A 185 -41.59 10.73 -34.30
CA PRO A 185 -40.50 11.68 -34.03
C PRO A 185 -40.53 12.31 -32.63
N GLU A 186 -41.73 12.61 -32.12
CA GLU A 186 -41.93 13.16 -30.77
C GLU A 186 -41.39 12.24 -29.67
N TYR A 187 -41.58 10.92 -29.81
CA TYR A 187 -41.08 9.94 -28.85
C TYR A 187 -39.56 9.74 -28.95
N ILE A 188 -38.98 9.88 -30.14
CA ILE A 188 -37.53 9.82 -30.34
C ILE A 188 -36.84 10.99 -29.64
N ILE A 189 -37.35 12.21 -29.80
CA ILE A 189 -36.81 13.41 -29.14
C ILE A 189 -36.96 13.29 -27.62
N LEU A 190 -38.13 12.87 -27.14
CA LEU A 190 -38.37 12.68 -25.72
C LEU A 190 -37.41 11.63 -25.12
N ALA A 191 -37.22 10.50 -25.78
CA ALA A 191 -36.30 9.45 -25.36
C ALA A 191 -34.84 9.94 -25.32
N GLY A 192 -34.41 10.69 -26.34
CA GLY A 192 -33.05 11.25 -26.39
C GLY A 192 -32.79 12.30 -25.30
N VAL A 193 -33.74 13.21 -25.04
CA VAL A 193 -33.60 14.19 -23.95
C VAL A 193 -33.63 13.51 -22.58
N ALA A 194 -34.55 12.57 -22.39
CA ALA A 194 -34.63 11.79 -21.16
C ALA A 194 -33.35 10.96 -20.93
N GLY A 195 -32.80 10.34 -21.97
CA GLY A 195 -31.56 9.57 -21.93
C GLY A 195 -30.35 10.43 -21.59
N LEU A 196 -30.21 11.62 -22.20
CA LEU A 196 -29.15 12.57 -21.86
C LEU A 196 -29.25 13.05 -20.41
N LEU A 197 -30.44 13.42 -19.95
CA LEU A 197 -30.65 13.86 -18.57
C LEU A 197 -30.34 12.72 -17.58
N ALA A 198 -30.87 11.52 -17.82
CA ALA A 198 -30.62 10.35 -16.98
C ALA A 198 -29.14 9.99 -16.92
N GLY A 199 -28.45 9.95 -18.07
CA GLY A 199 -27.02 9.67 -18.15
C GLY A 199 -26.18 10.74 -17.44
N SER A 200 -26.48 12.02 -17.66
CA SER A 200 -25.77 13.13 -17.02
C SER A 200 -25.90 13.12 -15.49
N PHE A 201 -27.11 12.90 -14.95
CA PHE A 201 -27.32 12.79 -13.51
C PHE A 201 -26.68 11.53 -12.91
N SER A 202 -26.78 10.39 -13.60
CA SER A 202 -26.15 9.14 -13.15
C SER A 202 -24.64 9.30 -13.04
N MET A 203 -24.01 9.92 -14.04
CA MET A 203 -22.58 10.15 -14.04
C MET A 203 -22.16 11.17 -12.97
N ALA A 204 -22.90 12.27 -12.82
CA ALA A 204 -22.62 13.27 -11.78
C ALA A 204 -22.72 12.67 -10.38
N ALA A 205 -23.73 11.84 -10.12
CA ALA A 205 -23.88 11.12 -8.85
C ALA A 205 -22.75 10.10 -8.64
N GLY A 206 -22.38 9.35 -9.68
CA GLY A 206 -21.29 8.37 -9.62
C GLY A 206 -19.93 9.00 -9.32
N GLU A 207 -19.64 10.14 -9.95
CA GLU A 207 -18.41 10.90 -9.66
C GLU A 207 -18.43 11.43 -8.23
N TYR A 208 -19.52 12.10 -7.82
CA TYR A 208 -19.64 12.62 -6.45
C TYR A 208 -19.42 11.54 -5.40
N VAL A 209 -20.01 10.34 -5.57
CA VAL A 209 -19.78 9.19 -4.69
C VAL A 209 -18.33 8.73 -4.75
N SER A 210 -17.72 8.67 -5.93
CA SER A 210 -16.32 8.26 -6.10
C SER A 210 -15.36 9.22 -5.39
N VAL A 211 -15.50 10.54 -5.58
CA VAL A 211 -14.67 11.54 -4.90
C VAL A 211 -14.93 11.57 -3.41
N SER A 212 -16.19 11.42 -2.98
CA SER A 212 -16.53 11.35 -1.55
C SER A 212 -15.89 10.12 -0.89
N ALA A 213 -15.93 8.97 -1.55
CA ALA A 213 -15.30 7.74 -1.04
C ALA A 213 -13.76 7.86 -1.01
N GLN A 214 -13.14 8.45 -2.04
CA GLN A 214 -11.70 8.73 -2.03
C GLN A 214 -11.34 9.68 -0.89
N ARG A 215 -12.13 10.73 -0.70
CA ARG A 215 -11.95 11.69 0.39
C ARG A 215 -12.05 11.02 1.75
N GLU A 216 -13.03 10.14 1.97
CA GLU A 216 -13.17 9.39 3.22
C GLU A 216 -11.94 8.52 3.49
N VAL A 217 -11.43 7.81 2.47
CA VAL A 217 -10.19 7.02 2.59
C VAL A 217 -8.99 7.91 2.94
N PHE A 218 -8.85 9.08 2.30
CA PHE A 218 -7.77 10.02 2.62
C PHE A 218 -7.91 10.60 4.04
N GLU A 219 -9.12 10.97 4.47
CA GLU A 219 -9.38 11.47 5.81
C GLU A 219 -9.06 10.40 6.87
N GLN A 220 -9.39 9.13 6.60
CA GLN A 220 -9.02 8.00 7.47
C GLN A 220 -7.49 7.81 7.53
N GLN A 221 -6.79 7.87 6.40
CA GLN A 221 -5.33 7.78 6.37
C GLN A 221 -4.67 8.92 7.15
N ILE A 222 -5.15 10.15 6.99
CA ILE A 222 -4.66 11.31 7.75
C ILE A 222 -4.89 11.12 9.25
N ALA A 223 -6.03 10.55 9.66
CA ALA A 223 -6.32 10.29 11.06
C ALA A 223 -5.37 9.26 11.66
N ILE A 224 -5.09 8.17 10.94
CA ILE A 224 -4.15 7.12 11.35
C ILE A 224 -2.73 7.71 11.47
N GLU A 225 -2.26 8.39 10.44
CA GLU A 225 -0.93 9.01 10.41
C GLU A 225 -0.73 9.98 11.58
N LYS A 226 -1.76 10.77 11.88
CA LYS A 226 -1.73 11.72 13.01
C LYS A 226 -1.61 10.99 14.34
N GLU A 227 -2.31 9.88 14.52
CA GLU A 227 -2.22 9.06 15.73
C GLU A 227 -0.80 8.47 15.87
N GLU A 228 -0.19 8.02 14.77
CA GLU A 228 1.17 7.46 14.77
C GLU A 228 2.24 8.49 15.08
N LEU A 229 2.12 9.70 14.51
CA LEU A 229 2.98 10.84 14.84
C LEU A 229 2.92 11.20 16.33
N GLU A 230 1.75 11.06 16.97
CA GLU A 230 1.57 11.35 18.40
C GLU A 230 2.09 10.21 19.29
N MET A 231 1.88 8.95 18.89
CA MET A 231 2.21 7.77 19.69
C MET A 231 3.68 7.34 19.57
N SER A 232 4.24 7.39 18.37
CA SER A 232 5.56 6.86 18.02
C SER A 232 6.38 7.82 17.12
N PRO A 233 6.66 9.06 17.56
CA PRO A 233 7.33 10.06 16.72
C PRO A 233 8.73 9.65 16.24
N LYS A 234 9.43 8.78 16.98
CA LYS A 234 10.75 8.28 16.58
C LYS A 234 10.69 7.22 15.48
N GLU A 235 9.65 6.39 15.49
CA GLU A 235 9.46 5.36 14.46
C GLU A 235 9.07 6.03 13.14
N GLU A 236 8.20 7.04 13.18
CA GLU A 236 7.85 7.84 12.00
C GLU A 236 9.05 8.65 11.45
N GLU A 237 9.97 9.10 12.31
CA GLU A 237 11.22 9.74 11.88
C GLU A 237 12.13 8.79 11.11
N GLU A 238 12.28 7.57 11.62
CA GLU A 238 13.05 6.52 10.97
C GLU A 238 12.43 6.15 9.63
N GLU A 239 11.12 5.98 9.59
CA GLU A 239 10.39 5.70 8.35
C GLU A 239 10.57 6.81 7.32
N LEU A 240 10.32 8.07 7.69
CA LEU A 240 10.43 9.19 6.78
C LEU A 240 11.86 9.31 6.24
N SER A 241 12.87 9.01 7.07
CA SER A 241 14.26 8.91 6.62
C SER A 241 14.47 7.78 5.61
N LEU A 242 13.89 6.60 5.82
CA LEU A 242 13.95 5.48 4.85
C LEU A 242 13.27 5.82 3.53
N ILE A 243 12.12 6.52 3.56
CA ILE A 243 11.43 6.99 2.36
C ILE A 243 12.32 7.97 1.58
N TYR A 244 13.00 8.88 2.26
CA TYR A 244 13.94 9.81 1.60
C TYR A 244 15.17 9.07 1.03
N GLN A 245 15.72 8.09 1.75
CA GLN A 245 16.78 7.23 1.24
C GLN A 245 16.34 6.45 0.01
N ALA A 246 15.11 5.91 0.00
CA ALA A 246 14.53 5.22 -1.15
C ALA A 246 14.41 6.14 -2.38
N LYS A 247 14.24 7.45 -2.17
CA LYS A 247 14.23 8.48 -3.22
C LYS A 247 15.64 8.92 -3.65
N GLY A 248 16.70 8.36 -3.07
CA GLY A 248 18.10 8.65 -3.40
C GLY A 248 18.76 9.73 -2.55
N ILE A 249 18.13 10.19 -1.46
CA ILE A 249 18.75 11.14 -0.54
C ILE A 249 19.71 10.39 0.39
N PRO A 250 20.98 10.84 0.55
CA PRO A 250 21.91 10.19 1.47
C PRO A 250 21.38 10.14 2.90
N GLU A 251 21.65 9.03 3.61
CA GLU A 251 21.12 8.77 4.97
C GLU A 251 21.26 9.94 5.94
N GLN A 252 22.44 10.58 6.01
CA GLN A 252 22.65 11.70 6.93
C GLN A 252 21.75 12.91 6.63
N GLU A 253 21.47 13.16 5.35
CA GLU A 253 20.61 14.26 4.93
C GLU A 253 19.13 13.87 5.10
N ALA A 254 18.77 12.65 4.75
CA ALA A 254 17.44 12.08 4.93
C ALA A 254 16.98 12.14 6.40
N SER A 255 17.84 11.70 7.34
CA SER A 255 17.52 11.75 8.77
C SER A 255 17.40 13.18 9.29
N ARG A 256 18.23 14.12 8.83
CA ARG A 256 18.10 15.54 9.21
C ARG A 256 16.81 16.16 8.67
N LEU A 257 16.42 15.81 7.44
CA LEU A 257 15.18 16.30 6.84
C LEU A 257 13.96 15.75 7.57
N ALA A 258 13.95 14.45 7.86
CA ALA A 258 12.89 13.79 8.63
C ALA A 258 12.71 14.44 10.01
N GLN A 259 13.81 14.64 10.76
CA GLN A 259 13.80 15.34 12.04
C GLN A 259 13.18 16.72 11.96
N ARG A 260 13.54 17.49 10.92
CA ARG A 260 13.04 18.86 10.76
C ARG A 260 11.55 18.88 10.45
N ILE A 261 11.05 17.94 9.64
CA ILE A 261 9.64 17.85 9.26
C ILE A 261 8.79 17.42 10.46
N ILE A 262 9.23 16.42 11.22
CA ILE A 262 8.49 15.93 12.40
C ILE A 262 8.45 16.97 13.52
N GLN A 263 9.48 17.82 13.65
CA GLN A 263 9.44 18.97 14.56
C GLN A 263 8.38 20.01 14.18
N ASN A 264 7.97 20.06 12.91
CA ASN A 264 6.94 20.98 12.44
C ASN A 264 5.94 20.28 11.50
N PRO A 265 5.05 19.43 12.05
CA PRO A 265 4.20 18.52 11.28
C PRO A 265 3.10 19.22 10.46
N LYS A 266 3.04 20.56 10.48
CA LYS A 266 2.07 21.38 9.73
C LYS A 266 2.67 22.02 8.46
N THR A 267 3.96 21.84 8.21
CA THR A 267 4.69 22.41 7.05
C THR A 267 4.95 21.33 6.01
#